data_AF-A0A7L6S2K3-F1
#
_entry.id   AF-A0A7L6S2K3-F1
#
_cell.length_a   1.000
_cell.length_b   1.000
_cell.length_c   1.000
_cell.angle_alpha   90.00
_cell.angle_beta   90.00
_cell.angle_gamma   90.00
#
_symmetry.space_group_name_H-M   'P 1'
#
loop_
_entity.id
_entity.type
_entity.pdbx_description
1 polymer ?
#
loop_
_entity_poly.entity_id
_entity_poly.type
_entity_poly.pdbx_seq_one_letter_code
_entity_poly.pdbx_strand_id
1 'polypeptide(L)' 'MTRNRAERRHHMARLKKIRRRYRTAGDGSKKASGVCFRTPCMCSCWMCGHRRYHNGPRVSEIRAKARYSN' A
#
# COMPACT_ATOMS: atom_id res chain seq x y z
N MET A 1 -10.45 27.06 0.27
CA MET A 1 -10.45 26.39 -1.05
C MET A 1 -10.59 24.88 -0.88
N THR A 2 -11.78 24.34 -1.13
CA THR A 2 -12.04 22.90 -1.12
C THR A 2 -11.40 22.26 -2.35
N ARG A 3 -10.32 21.48 -2.16
CA ARG A 3 -9.63 20.79 -3.26
C ARG A 3 -10.62 19.98 -4.10
N ASN A 4 -10.72 20.32 -5.39
CA ASN A 4 -11.70 19.72 -6.27
C ASN A 4 -11.39 18.24 -6.49
N ARG A 5 -12.41 17.41 -6.80
CA ARG A 5 -12.23 15.96 -7.02
C ARG A 5 -11.22 15.69 -8.14
N ALA A 6 -11.21 16.52 -9.18
CA ALA A 6 -10.26 16.47 -10.29
C ALA A 6 -8.81 16.68 -9.80
N GLU A 7 -8.56 17.71 -8.99
CA GLU A 7 -7.24 18.01 -8.44
C GLU A 7 -6.72 16.87 -7.56
N ARG A 8 -7.59 16.27 -6.73
CA ARG A 8 -7.22 15.10 -5.92
C ARG A 8 -6.77 13.94 -6.80
N ARG A 9 -7.52 13.62 -7.86
CA ARG A 9 -7.16 12.56 -8.81
C ARG A 9 -5.84 12.86 -9.53
N HIS A 10 -5.64 14.10 -9.97
CA HIS A 10 -4.41 14.54 -10.61
C HIS A 10 -3.20 14.37 -9.67
N HIS A 11 -3.30 14.83 -8.43
CA HIS A 11 -2.24 14.66 -7.43
C HIS A 11 -1.95 13.19 -7.12
N MET A 12 -3.00 12.37 -7.00
CA MET A 12 -2.84 10.92 -6.83
C MET A 12 -2.09 10.28 -8.00
N ALA A 13 -2.44 10.63 -9.24
CA ALA A 13 -1.78 10.12 -10.44
C ALA A 13 -0.31 10.56 -10.51
N ARG A 14 -0.04 11.85 -10.24
CA ARG A 14 1.31 12.42 -10.20
C ARG A 14 2.19 11.70 -9.19
N LEU A 15 1.72 11.55 -7.95
CA LEU A 15 2.49 10.89 -6.89
C LEU A 15 2.74 9.42 -7.18
N LYS A 16 1.77 8.69 -7.74
CA LYS A 16 1.97 7.30 -8.18
C LYS A 16 3.05 7.20 -9.26
N LYS A 17 3.06 8.11 -10.24
CA LYS A 17 4.06 8.14 -11.32
C LYS A 17 5.48 8.39 -10.81
N ILE A 18 5.64 9.30 -9.83
CA ILE A 18 6.93 9.58 -9.20
C ILE A 18 7.40 8.37 -8.39
N ARG A 19 6.55 7.86 -7.48
CA ARG A 19 6.94 6.82 -6.52
C ARG A 19 7.18 5.45 -7.18
N ARG A 20 6.63 5.18 -8.37
CA ARG A 20 6.98 4.02 -9.20
C ARG A 20 8.50 3.89 -9.43
N ARG A 21 9.24 4.99 -9.48
CA ARG A 21 10.69 4.99 -9.76
C ARG A 21 11.54 4.71 -8.53
N TYR A 22 10.94 4.64 -7.34
CA TYR A 22 11.70 4.43 -6.12
C TYR A 22 12.23 3.00 -6.09
N ARG A 23 13.44 2.82 -5.58
CA ARG A 23 14.04 1.49 -5.44
C ARG A 23 13.21 0.56 -4.55
N THR A 24 12.41 1.15 -3.66
CA THR A 24 11.50 0.47 -2.75
C THR A 24 10.12 0.20 -3.35
N ALA A 25 9.87 0.54 -4.62
CA ALA A 25 8.56 0.47 -5.27
C ALA A 25 8.15 -0.93 -5.76
N GLY A 26 8.94 -1.95 -5.45
CA GLY A 26 8.69 -3.32 -5.87
C GLY A 26 8.77 -3.48 -7.39
N ASP A 27 7.80 -4.19 -7.96
CA ASP A 27 7.69 -4.53 -9.38
C ASP A 27 7.18 -3.38 -10.27
N GLY A 28 6.86 -2.21 -9.69
CA GLY A 28 6.28 -1.09 -10.42
C GLY A 28 4.84 -1.32 -10.92
N SER A 29 4.18 -2.39 -10.48
CA SER A 29 2.78 -2.69 -10.82
C SER A 29 1.83 -1.61 -10.30
N LYS A 30 0.59 -1.59 -10.83
CA LYS A 30 -0.47 -0.70 -10.31
C LYS A 30 -0.75 -0.94 -8.82
N LYS A 31 -0.63 -2.20 -8.37
CA LYS A 31 -0.80 -2.60 -6.97
C LYS A 31 0.34 -2.04 -6.11
N ALA A 32 1.59 -2.24 -6.51
CA ALA A 32 2.75 -1.71 -5.79
C ALA A 32 2.76 -0.17 -5.76
N SER A 33 2.42 0.47 -6.88
CA SER A 33 2.25 1.93 -6.96
C SER A 33 1.14 2.44 -6.04
N GLY A 34 0.06 1.68 -5.87
CA GLY A 34 -1.03 1.99 -4.94
C GLY A 34 -0.61 1.92 -3.47
N VAL A 35 0.18 0.89 -3.11
CA VAL A 35 0.79 0.77 -1.78
C VAL A 35 1.77 1.91 -1.53
N CYS A 36 2.72 2.12 -2.47
CA CYS A 36 3.71 3.18 -2.37
C CYS A 36 3.12 4.58 -2.39
N PHE A 37 1.90 4.78 -2.90
CA PHE A 37 1.20 6.06 -2.79
C PHE A 37 0.75 6.35 -1.35
N ARG A 38 0.41 5.32 -0.56
CA ARG A 38 0.00 5.46 0.84
C ARG A 38 1.17 5.35 1.81
N THR A 39 2.16 4.52 1.50
CA THR A 39 3.35 4.29 2.35
C THR A 39 4.63 4.60 1.58
N PRO A 40 5.67 5.17 2.21
CA PRO A 40 6.89 5.58 1.49
C PRO A 40 7.70 4.40 0.94
N CYS A 41 7.60 3.21 1.51
CA CYS A 41 8.17 1.99 0.96
C CYS A 41 7.13 0.88 0.86
N MET A 42 7.47 -0.15 0.08
CA MET A 42 6.69 -1.37 0.10
C MET A 42 6.76 -1.97 1.50
N CYS A 43 7.89 -2.38 2.07
CA CYS A 43 8.05 -3.07 3.39
C CYS A 43 7.20 -2.52 4.55
N SER A 44 6.34 -3.30 5.21
CA SER A 44 5.86 -2.92 6.57
C SER A 44 6.81 -3.42 7.66
N CYS A 45 8.10 -3.52 7.37
CA CYS A 45 9.02 -4.06 8.36
C CYS A 45 9.16 -3.09 9.53
N TRP A 46 9.64 -3.62 10.66
CA TRP A 46 9.82 -2.87 11.90
C TRP A 46 10.74 -1.64 11.72
N MET A 47 11.69 -1.69 10.79
CA MET A 47 12.54 -0.53 10.43
C MET A 47 11.79 0.53 9.61
N CYS A 48 10.91 0.11 8.70
CA CYS A 48 10.16 1.02 7.82
C CYS A 48 9.04 1.75 8.59
N GLY A 49 8.57 1.20 9.72
CA GLY A 49 7.70 1.88 10.70
C GLY A 49 6.30 2.28 10.21
N HIS A 50 5.99 2.04 8.93
CA HIS A 50 4.74 2.49 8.35
C HIS A 50 3.68 1.38 8.33
N ARG A 51 2.54 1.67 8.95
CA ARG A 51 1.39 0.76 9.02
C ARG A 51 0.84 0.53 7.60
N ARG A 52 1.12 -0.64 7.02
CA ARG A 52 0.41 -1.08 5.81
C ARG A 52 -1.05 -1.32 6.16
N TYR A 53 -1.95 -0.81 5.32
CA TYR A 53 -3.34 -1.26 5.33
C TYR A 53 -3.37 -2.66 4.74
N HIS A 54 -3.49 -3.68 5.60
CA HIS A 54 -3.71 -5.06 5.19
C HIS A 54 -5.18 -5.23 4.83
N ASN A 55 -5.49 -5.34 3.53
CA ASN A 55 -6.86 -5.54 3.03
C ASN A 55 -7.19 -7.05 2.90
N GLY A 56 -6.79 -7.85 3.87
CA GLY A 56 -7.01 -9.30 3.89
C GLY A 56 -7.20 -9.81 5.31
N PRO A 57 -7.41 -11.13 5.47
CA PRO A 57 -7.66 -11.70 6.79
C PRO A 57 -6.49 -11.42 7.74
N ARG A 58 -6.80 -11.07 8.98
CA ARG A 58 -5.79 -10.86 10.02
C ARG A 58 -4.97 -12.13 10.20
N VAL A 59 -3.73 -12.01 10.65
CA VAL A 59 -2.88 -13.17 10.97
C VAL A 59 -3.56 -14.10 11.97
N SER A 60 -4.34 -13.56 12.91
CA SER A 60 -5.19 -14.34 13.81
C SER A 60 -6.24 -15.17 13.08
N GLU A 61 -6.90 -14.63 12.07
CA GLU A 61 -7.89 -15.33 11.25
C GLU A 61 -7.25 -16.39 10.36
N ILE A 62 -6.06 -16.12 9.80
CA ILE A 62 -5.27 -17.11 9.06
C ILE A 62 -4.90 -18.28 9.98
N ARG A 63 -4.43 -17.99 11.20
CA ARG A 63 -4.07 -19.00 12.21
C ARG A 63 -5.28 -19.80 12.70
N ALA A 64 -6.42 -19.14 12.92
CA ALA A 64 -7.66 -19.80 13.30
C ALA A 64 -8.13 -20.74 12.18
N LYS A 65 -8.14 -20.26 10.93
CA LYS A 65 -8.52 -21.08 9.77
C LYS A 65 -7.62 -22.31 9.64
N ALA A 66 -6.31 -22.17 9.85
CA ALA A 66 -5.37 -23.31 9.83
C ALA A 66 -5.58 -24.30 11.00
N ARG A 67 -6.10 -23.86 12.15
CA ARG A 67 -6.39 -24.75 13.29
C ARG A 67 -7.69 -25.52 13.16
N TYR A 68 -8.68 -24.93 12.50
CA TYR A 68 -10.05 -25.45 12.41
C TYR A 68 -10.42 -25.93 10.99
N SER A 69 -9.46 -26.09 10.08
CA SER A 69 -9.69 -26.65 8.74
C SER A 69 -9.39 -28.14 8.63
N ASN A 70 -9.31 -28.85 9.76
CA ASN A 70 -9.28 -30.31 9.82
C ASN A 70 -10.67 -30.83 10.19
#